data_AF-A0A2Z7CN98-F1
#
_entry.id   AF-A0A2Z7CN98-F1
#
_cell.length_a   1.000
_cell.length_b   1.000
_cell.length_c   1.000
_cell.angle_alpha   90.00
_cell.angle_beta   90.00
_cell.angle_gamma   90.00
#
_symmetry.space_group_name_H-M   'P 1'
#
loop_
_entity.id
_entity.type
_entity.pdbx_description
1 polymer ?
#
loop_
_entity_poly.entity_id
_entity_poly.type
_entity_poly.pdbx_seq_one_letter_code
_entity_poly.pdbx_strand_id
1 'polypeptide(L)'
;MFTPTQYEQIIKLLEHGSSSIEPTVNFAGNAHNATTTPDGSSQPWILDSGANAHITGTSKNLQNLQSCNSNGSVRLPNGQFTHILSAGSLSIPSFCTLQNVLHVPDFKFNLLSISKFTKDHHCSVVFYPDFCFFQDILK
;
A
#
# COMPACT_ATOMS: atom_id res chain seq x y z
N MET A 1 -7.23 -28.03 -11.40
CA MET A 1 -6.77 -28.71 -10.16
C MET A 1 -5.33 -29.12 -10.41
N PHE A 2 -4.40 -28.82 -9.50
CA PHE A 2 -3.00 -29.20 -9.67
C PHE A 2 -2.84 -30.71 -9.60
N THR A 3 -1.93 -31.26 -10.40
CA THR A 3 -1.55 -32.67 -10.32
C THR A 3 -0.76 -32.94 -9.03
N PRO A 4 -0.69 -34.20 -8.56
CA PRO A 4 0.13 -34.56 -7.41
C PRO A 4 1.59 -34.10 -7.56
N THR A 5 2.15 -34.19 -8.77
CA THR A 5 3.51 -33.74 -9.07
C THR A 5 3.66 -32.22 -8.96
N GLN A 6 2.67 -31.45 -9.40
CA GLN A 6 2.67 -30.00 -9.27
C GLN A 6 2.57 -29.56 -7.81
N TYR A 7 1.78 -30.27 -6.99
CA TYR A 7 1.69 -30.03 -5.56
C TYR A 7 3.06 -30.22 -4.87
N GLU A 8 3.74 -31.33 -5.16
CA GLU A 8 5.08 -31.61 -4.62
C GLU A 8 6.13 -30.56 -5.04
N GLN A 9 6.05 -30.06 -6.27
CA GLN A 9 6.92 -28.98 -6.73
C GLN A 9 6.68 -27.67 -5.97
N ILE A 10 5.43 -27.35 -5.64
CA ILE A 10 5.08 -26.17 -4.83
C ILE A 10 5.61 -26.33 -3.40
N ILE A 11 5.44 -27.50 -2.77
CA ILE A 11 5.97 -27.76 -1.42
C ILE A 11 7.49 -27.60 -1.39
N LYS A 12 8.21 -28.14 -2.38
CA LYS A 12 9.67 -27.97 -2.47
C LYS A 12 10.10 -26.50 -2.59
N LEU A 13 9.36 -25.68 -3.33
CA LEU A 13 9.64 -24.24 -3.45
C LEU A 13 9.42 -23.50 -2.11
N LEU A 14 8.42 -23.90 -1.34
CA LEU A 14 8.13 -23.33 -0.01
C LEU A 14 9.20 -23.75 1.02
N GLU A 15 9.70 -24.98 0.95
CA GLU A 15 10.70 -25.51 1.88
C GLU A 15 12.12 -24.95 1.62
N HIS A 16 12.50 -24.74 0.36
CA HIS A 16 13.82 -24.19 -0.02
C HIS A 16 13.93 -22.67 0.18
N GLY A 17 12.83 -21.98 0.53
CA GLY A 17 12.84 -20.57 0.93
C GLY A 17 13.54 -20.29 2.28
N SER A 18 14.11 -21.31 2.92
CA SER A 18 14.81 -21.22 4.21
C SER A 18 16.34 -21.07 4.08
N SER A 19 16.86 -20.85 2.87
CA SER A 19 18.23 -20.35 2.70
C SER A 19 18.22 -18.83 2.84
N SER A 20 19.18 -18.29 3.59
CA SER A 20 19.32 -16.87 3.97
C SER A 20 19.67 -15.94 2.79
N ILE A 21 18.93 -16.04 1.70
CA ILE A 21 18.85 -15.00 0.69
C ILE A 21 17.61 -14.22 1.07
N GLU A 22 17.82 -13.04 1.67
CA GLU A 22 16.73 -12.12 1.96
C GLU A 22 15.86 -12.00 0.70
N PRO A 23 14.53 -12.15 0.81
CA PRO A 23 13.65 -11.88 -0.32
C PRO A 23 13.84 -10.39 -0.62
N THR A 24 14.63 -10.10 -1.65
CA THR A 24 14.76 -8.74 -2.16
C THR A 24 13.40 -8.43 -2.79
N VAL A 25 12.51 -7.86 -1.98
CA VAL A 25 11.30 -7.22 -2.47
C VAL A 25 11.78 -6.00 -3.24
N ASN A 26 11.95 -6.17 -4.55
CA ASN A 26 12.19 -5.05 -5.45
C ASN A 26 10.97 -4.15 -5.36
N PHE A 27 11.10 -3.04 -4.64
CA PHE A 27 10.14 -1.96 -4.70
C PHE A 27 10.17 -1.41 -6.12
N ALA A 28 9.23 -1.83 -6.96
CA ALA A 28 9.08 -1.36 -8.33
C ALA A 28 8.35 0.00 -8.40
N GLY A 29 8.47 0.84 -7.36
CA GLY A 29 7.91 2.17 -7.35
C GLY A 29 8.94 3.17 -7.88
N ASN A 30 8.99 3.32 -9.20
CA ASN A 30 9.75 4.41 -9.80
C ASN A 30 8.87 5.67 -9.71
N ALA A 31 9.16 6.56 -8.76
CA ALA A 31 8.36 7.77 -8.50
C ALA A 31 8.61 8.82 -9.59
N HIS A 32 7.96 8.65 -10.75
CA HIS A 32 7.98 9.64 -11.81
C HIS A 32 6.79 10.58 -11.63
N ASN A 33 7.09 11.88 -11.63
CA ASN A 33 6.15 13.00 -11.49
C ASN A 33 5.59 13.20 -10.08
N ALA A 34 6.42 13.79 -9.22
CA ALA A 34 5.94 14.46 -8.03
C ALA A 34 5.06 15.65 -8.45
N THR A 35 3.76 15.59 -8.16
CA THR A 35 2.90 16.78 -8.20
C THR A 35 3.29 17.64 -7.00
N THR A 36 4.28 18.53 -7.19
CA THR A 36 4.63 19.55 -6.20
C THR A 36 3.43 20.49 -6.06
N THR A 37 2.68 20.36 -4.97
CA THR A 37 1.79 21.43 -4.53
C THR A 37 2.65 22.63 -4.09
N PRO A 38 2.20 23.88 -4.29
CA PRO A 38 2.97 25.09 -3.96
C PRO A 38 3.45 25.18 -2.50
N ASP A 39 2.89 24.35 -1.61
CA ASP A 39 3.10 24.35 -0.16
C ASP A 39 4.19 23.38 0.33
N GLY A 40 4.94 22.77 -0.59
CA GLY A 40 6.15 21.99 -0.27
C GLY A 40 5.95 20.73 0.60
N SER A 41 4.71 20.26 0.81
CA SER A 41 4.41 19.29 1.87
C SER A 41 3.69 18.00 1.44
N SER A 42 3.42 17.78 0.15
CA SER A 42 2.77 16.54 -0.30
C SER A 42 3.80 15.53 -0.80
N GLN A 43 4.09 14.51 0.02
CA GLN A 43 4.83 13.33 -0.47
C GLN A 43 3.95 12.53 -1.46
N PRO A 44 4.51 12.06 -2.59
CA PRO A 44 3.75 11.31 -3.58
C PRO A 44 3.21 10.00 -2.99
N TRP A 45 2.05 9.57 -3.51
CA TRP A 45 1.45 8.28 -3.19
C TRP A 45 1.92 7.23 -4.18
N ILE A 46 2.45 6.13 -3.68
CA ILE A 46 2.74 4.94 -4.48
C ILE A 46 1.52 4.04 -4.47
N LEU A 47 1.06 3.65 -5.66
CA LEU A 47 0.02 2.65 -5.81
C LEU A 47 0.66 1.27 -5.62
N ASP A 48 0.17 0.54 -4.63
CA ASP A 48 0.74 -0.74 -4.23
C ASP A 48 -0.34 -1.83 -4.21
N SER A 49 -0.18 -2.84 -5.08
CA SER A 49 -1.07 -4.02 -5.13
C SER A 49 -0.78 -5.01 -4.01
N GLY A 50 0.43 -4.99 -3.44
CA GLY A 50 0.84 -5.83 -2.30
C GLY A 50 0.45 -5.25 -0.95
N ALA A 51 0.15 -3.95 -0.87
CA ALA A 51 -0.35 -3.33 0.35
C ALA A 51 -1.81 -3.73 0.65
N ASN A 52 -2.09 -4.03 1.91
CA ASN A 52 -3.44 -4.31 2.41
C ASN A 52 -4.14 -3.09 3.03
N ALA A 53 -3.40 -2.00 3.27
CA ALA A 53 -3.88 -0.78 3.90
C ALA A 53 -3.27 0.45 3.24
N HIS A 54 -3.94 1.60 3.37
CA HIS A 54 -3.35 2.90 3.04
C HIS A 54 -2.41 3.30 4.17
N ILE A 55 -1.20 3.78 3.85
CA ILE A 55 -0.17 4.12 4.85
C ILE A 55 0.39 5.51 4.55
N THR A 56 0.61 6.30 5.59
CA THR A 56 1.32 7.57 5.50
C THR A 56 2.29 7.74 6.67
N GLY A 57 3.43 8.38 6.38
CA GLY A 57 4.39 8.81 7.39
C GLY A 57 3.96 10.03 8.21
N THR A 58 2.86 10.69 7.84
CA THR A 58 2.45 11.95 8.49
C THR A 58 0.96 12.00 8.80
N SER A 59 0.63 12.43 10.03
CA SER A 59 -0.74 12.70 10.44
C SER A 59 -1.26 14.07 10.01
N LYS A 60 -0.41 14.96 9.47
CA LYS A 60 -0.76 16.38 9.23
C LYS A 60 -2.01 16.59 8.37
N ASN A 61 -2.21 15.72 7.39
CA ASN A 61 -3.32 15.81 6.44
C ASN A 61 -4.48 14.86 6.78
N LEU A 62 -4.35 14.06 7.84
CA LEU A 62 -5.40 13.15 8.27
C LEU A 62 -6.46 13.91 9.05
N GLN A 63 -7.71 13.55 8.80
CA GLN A 63 -8.89 14.00 9.52
C GLN A 63 -9.46 12.83 10.32
N ASN A 64 -10.30 13.12 11.31
CA ASN A 64 -10.97 12.11 12.13
C ASN A 64 -9.99 11.08 12.75
N LEU A 65 -8.80 11.55 13.18
CA LEU A 65 -7.79 10.67 13.74
C LEU A 65 -8.30 9.92 14.96
N GLN A 66 -8.06 8.62 14.98
CA GLN A 66 -8.30 7.72 16.09
C GLN A 66 -6.96 7.08 16.47
N SER A 67 -6.58 7.15 17.74
CA SER A 67 -5.40 6.44 18.25
C SER A 67 -5.62 4.94 18.12
N CYS A 68 -4.65 4.23 17.54
CA CYS A 68 -4.68 2.78 17.51
C CYS A 68 -4.10 2.26 18.82
N ASN A 69 -4.98 1.92 19.77
CA ASN A 69 -4.60 1.32 21.04
C ASN A 69 -4.26 -0.18 20.92
N SER A 70 -4.45 -0.77 19.73
CA SER A 70 -4.09 -2.16 19.44
C SER A 70 -2.61 -2.25 19.07
N ASN A 71 -1.97 -3.39 19.39
CA ASN A 71 -0.59 -3.73 19.00
C ASN A 71 -0.44 -3.98 17.48
N GLY A 72 -1.19 -3.24 16.66
CA GLY A 72 -1.10 -3.31 15.21
C GLY A 72 0.29 -2.86 14.77
N SER A 73 0.96 -3.73 14.02
CA SER A 73 2.26 -3.43 13.42
C SER A 73 2.18 -3.58 11.91
N VAL A 74 2.98 -2.76 11.22
CA VAL A 74 3.20 -2.88 9.78
C VAL A 74 4.57 -3.48 9.57
N ARG A 75 4.65 -4.50 8.72
CA ARG A 75 5.93 -5.03 8.24
C ARG A 75 6.45 -4.13 7.12
N LEU A 76 7.60 -3.53 7.35
CA LEU A 76 8.31 -2.70 6.40
C LEU A 76 9.00 -3.55 5.31
N PRO A 77 9.37 -2.94 4.17
CA PRO A 77 10.11 -3.63 3.11
C PRO A 77 11.47 -4.20 3.57
N ASN A 78 12.10 -3.58 4.58
CA ASN A 78 13.35 -4.07 5.18
C ASN A 78 13.14 -5.22 6.18
N GLY A 79 11.94 -5.81 6.22
CA GLY A 79 11.59 -6.90 7.12
C GLY A 79 11.29 -6.50 8.56
N GLN A 80 11.57 -5.25 8.97
CA GLN A 80 11.28 -4.78 10.33
C GLN A 80 9.79 -4.50 10.53
N PHE A 81 9.33 -4.56 11.78
CA PHE A 81 7.99 -4.15 12.16
C PHE A 81 8.04 -2.76 12.78
N THR A 82 7.09 -1.92 12.41
CA THR A 82 6.87 -0.61 13.03
C THR A 82 5.44 -0.50 13.53
N HIS A 83 5.22 0.39 14.50
CA HIS A 83 3.94 0.55 15.16
C HIS A 83 3.03 1.50 14.39
N ILE A 84 1.75 1.16 14.37
CA ILE A 84 0.69 2.05 13.90
C ILE A 84 0.31 2.96 15.05
N LEU A 85 0.51 4.27 14.90
CA LEU A 85 0.16 5.22 15.97
C LEU A 85 -1.34 5.57 15.95
N SER A 86 -1.89 5.74 14.76
CA SER A 86 -3.26 6.17 14.57
C SER A 86 -3.78 5.81 13.19
N ALA A 87 -5.09 5.91 13.02
CA ALA A 87 -5.75 5.82 11.73
C ALA A 87 -6.68 7.03 11.54
N GLY A 88 -6.87 7.47 10.31
CA GLY A 88 -7.78 8.56 9.99
C GLY A 88 -8.30 8.51 8.57
N SER A 89 -8.97 9.57 8.14
CA SER A 89 -9.44 9.76 6.77
C SER A 89 -8.62 10.84 6.07
N LEU A 90 -8.26 10.64 4.82
CA LEU A 90 -7.55 11.63 4.00
C LEU A 90 -8.42 12.06 2.83
N SER A 91 -8.77 13.34 2.77
CA SER A 91 -9.44 13.93 1.61
C SER A 91 -8.40 14.30 0.54
N ILE A 92 -8.54 13.73 -0.65
CA ILE A 92 -7.75 14.08 -1.83
C ILE A 92 -8.63 14.99 -2.69
N PRO A 93 -8.31 16.30 -2.79
CA PRO A 93 -9.14 17.27 -3.50
C PRO A 93 -9.46 16.83 -4.93
N SER A 94 -10.74 16.95 -5.30
CA SER A 94 -11.25 16.63 -6.65
C SER A 94 -11.09 15.16 -7.08
N PHE A 95 -10.72 14.25 -6.17
CA PHE A 95 -10.53 12.84 -6.48
C PHE A 95 -11.39 11.94 -5.58
N CYS A 96 -11.06 11.83 -4.29
CA CYS A 96 -11.76 10.91 -3.38
C CYS A 96 -11.41 11.20 -1.91
N THR A 97 -12.06 10.47 -1.00
CA THR A 97 -11.62 10.39 0.40
C THR A 97 -11.15 8.97 0.70
N LEU A 98 -9.89 8.82 1.10
CA LEU A 98 -9.35 7.56 1.59
C LEU A 98 -9.79 7.36 3.04
N GLN A 99 -10.38 6.22 3.35
CA GLN A 99 -10.78 5.84 4.70
C GLN A 99 -9.76 4.89 5.33
N ASN A 100 -9.61 4.98 6.66
CA ASN A 100 -8.72 4.11 7.44
C ASN A 100 -7.26 4.14 6.94
N VAL A 101 -6.75 5.34 6.70
CA VAL A 101 -5.33 5.58 6.41
C VAL A 101 -4.52 5.46 7.69
N LEU A 102 -3.58 4.53 7.71
CA LEU A 102 -2.71 4.25 8.85
C LEU A 102 -1.57 5.25 8.89
N HIS A 103 -1.37 5.86 10.05
CA HIS A 103 -0.24 6.72 10.34
C HIS A 103 0.89 5.91 10.99
N VAL A 104 2.00 5.83 10.27
CA VAL A 104 3.19 5.07 10.63
C VAL A 104 4.41 5.97 10.45
N PRO A 105 4.87 6.67 11.50
CA PRO A 105 5.88 7.74 11.38
C PRO A 105 7.20 7.32 10.73
N ASP A 106 7.63 6.08 10.97
CA ASP A 106 8.88 5.56 10.41
C ASP A 106 8.77 5.22 8.91
N PHE A 107 7.55 5.30 8.36
CA PHE A 107 7.27 4.94 6.98
C PHE A 107 7.56 6.14 6.05
N LYS A 108 8.56 5.99 5.18
CA LYS A 108 9.10 7.09 4.36
C LYS A 108 8.24 7.50 3.15
N PHE A 109 7.27 6.68 2.76
CA PHE A 109 6.52 6.84 1.52
C PHE A 109 5.02 6.67 1.75
N ASN A 110 4.17 7.46 1.10
CA ASN A 110 2.73 7.21 1.20
C ASN A 110 2.35 6.01 0.31
N LEU A 111 1.58 5.06 0.83
CA LEU A 111 1.11 3.90 0.07
C LEU A 111 -0.41 3.92 -0.08
N LEU A 112 -0.88 3.83 -1.32
CA LEU A 112 -2.26 3.55 -1.64
C LEU A 112 -2.40 2.06 -1.91
N SER A 113 -3.05 1.33 -0.99
CA SER A 113 -3.48 -0.04 -1.27
C SER A 113 -4.50 -0.04 -2.40
N ILE A 114 -4.10 -0.57 -3.56
CA ILE A 114 -4.97 -0.67 -4.74
C ILE A 114 -6.19 -1.52 -4.40
N SER A 115 -5.95 -2.69 -3.79
CA SER A 115 -7.02 -3.66 -3.49
C SER A 115 -8.06 -3.11 -2.52
N LYS A 116 -7.64 -2.28 -1.55
CA LYS A 116 -8.56 -1.60 -0.65
C LYS A 116 -9.31 -0.49 -1.38
N PHE A 117 -8.61 0.34 -2.15
CA PHE A 117 -9.21 1.45 -2.89
C PHE A 117 -10.32 0.97 -3.83
N THR A 118 -10.02 -0.02 -4.68
CA THR A 118 -10.96 -0.54 -5.68
C THR A 118 -12.21 -1.16 -5.05
N LYS A 119 -12.08 -1.77 -3.86
CA LYS A 119 -13.21 -2.29 -3.09
C LYS A 119 -14.06 -1.18 -2.50
N ASP A 120 -13.42 -0.21 -1.84
CA ASP A 120 -14.11 0.88 -1.15
C ASP A 120 -14.85 1.82 -2.14
N HIS A 121 -14.29 2.00 -3.34
CA HIS A 121 -14.85 2.90 -4.38
C HIS A 121 -15.59 2.17 -5.51
N HIS A 122 -15.73 0.84 -5.46
CA HIS A 122 -16.38 0.05 -6.52
C HIS A 122 -15.83 0.34 -7.93
N CYS A 123 -14.51 0.42 -8.03
CA CYS A 123 -13.81 0.73 -9.27
C CYS A 123 -12.77 -0.34 -9.60
N SER A 124 -12.27 -0.29 -10.82
CA SER A 124 -11.12 -1.06 -11.29
C SER A 124 -9.96 -0.10 -11.55
N VAL A 125 -8.74 -0.62 -11.60
CA VAL A 125 -7.57 0.14 -12.06
C VAL A 125 -7.08 -0.44 -13.38
N VAL A 126 -6.81 0.43 -14.34
CA VAL A 126 -6.23 0.06 -15.64
C VAL A 126 -4.84 0.67 -15.74
N PHE A 127 -3.85 -0.17 -16.02
CA PHE A 127 -2.45 0.24 -16.16
C PHE A 127 -2.07 0.36 -17.64
N TYR A 128 -1.42 1.46 -17.97
CA TYR A 128 -0.71 1.74 -19.20
C TYR A 128 0.78 1.89 -18.89
N PRO A 129 1.68 1.87 -19.89
CA PRO A 129 3.12 1.98 -19.65
C PRO A 129 3.53 3.21 -18.80
N ASP A 130 2.85 4.35 -19.00
CA ASP A 130 3.25 5.62 -18.39
C ASP A 130 2.26 6.14 -17.34
N PHE A 131 1.07 5.54 -17.24
CA PHE A 131 0.03 6.02 -16.33
C PHE A 131 -0.95 4.91 -15.97
N CYS A 132 -1.82 5.20 -15.00
CA CYS A 132 -2.99 4.39 -14.72
C CYS A 132 -4.18 5.30 -14.47
N PHE A 133 -5.38 4.73 -14.56
CA PHE A 133 -6.59 5.40 -14.09
C PHE A 133 -7.50 4.42 -13.37
N PHE A 134 -8.31 4.96 -12.48
CA PHE A 134 -9.40 4.23 -11.84
C PHE A 134 -10.67 4.43 -12.66
N GLN A 135 -11.38 3.34 -12.93
CA GLN A 135 -12.62 3.35 -13.70
C GLN A 135 -13.72 2.67 -12.88
N ASP A 136 -14.83 3.38 -12.70
CA ASP A 136 -16.02 2.83 -12.06
C ASP A 136 -16.49 1.57 -12.78
N ILE A 137 -16.77 0.54 -11.99
CA ILE A 137 -17.38 -0.68 -12.51
C ILE A 137 -18.88 -0.36 -12.63
N LEU A 138 -19.33 -0.07 -13.86
CA LEU A 138 -20.75 0.19 -14.16
C LEU A 138 -21.61 -0.95 -13.60
N LYS A 139 -22.71 -0.59 -12.93
CA LYS A 139 -23.78 -1.52 -12.54
C LYS A 139 -24.73 -1.76 -13.71
#